data_AF-A0A8S2J9X0-F1
#
_entry.id   AF-A0A8S2J9X0-F1
#
_cell.length_a   1.000
_cell.length_b   1.000
_cell.length_c   1.000
_cell.angle_alpha   90.00
_cell.angle_beta   90.00
_cell.angle_gamma   90.00
#
_symmetry.space_group_name_H-M   'P 1'
#
loop_
_entity.id
_entity.type
_entity.pdbx_description
1 polymer ?
#
loop_
_entity_poly.entity_id
_entity_poly.type
_entity_poly.pdbx_seq_one_letter_code
_entity_poly.pdbx_strand_id
1 'polypeptide(L)'
;MQDSIISATTTTMGRNRLNHSDEFYQIRNQLQEQYHVKQSLNHFLERHFNDDLDDYKSTKTLLQNDKERHAMRHHEIDTSTLRINEHQSRVRRSHSASSKTREGSLRKGFLCASTNALNVRPLVHKHDFNDPTTTIDNEITTNVKTTNKHRLLLGNENDLVQVLNEQFPGIYVSTEMQAKLNDQFSKHIDSVFKSRVELLNSQQGNMNDLEKVKQKHDQMTEILRKEIGAVQRQQDIQLKQSAERILKSKIRDQRIQQARVRRYFQEYCLDQRKRLLKKRTNEELILKQAYKDSIRIQRERLQEMKKYKQEYNALFLSRYRNQLESLENYYRQRLNMFKEVEQKESALQRTNDREDKLELNKQRLQLRKKLETDIKQLQDQLNQNDDYIHFRQLDLERLKENLTQARITTKV
;
A
#
# COMPACT_ATOMS: atom_id res chain seq x y z
N MET A 1 70.89 86.96 37.18
CA MET A 1 69.86 85.88 37.14
C MET A 1 69.18 85.92 35.78
N GLN A 2 69.97 85.66 34.75
CA GLN A 2 69.58 85.33 33.40
C GLN A 2 70.10 83.90 33.22
N ASP A 3 69.23 83.01 32.76
CA ASP A 3 69.49 81.64 32.24
C ASP A 3 68.34 80.70 32.67
N SER A 4 67.18 80.79 32.00
CA SER A 4 66.21 79.68 31.98
C SER A 4 65.06 79.86 30.97
N ILE A 5 65.30 80.32 29.72
CA ILE A 5 64.21 80.32 28.69
C ILE A 5 64.73 79.98 27.27
N ILE A 6 65.72 79.10 27.13
CA ILE A 6 66.14 78.61 25.81
C ILE A 6 66.36 77.10 25.84
N SER A 7 65.28 76.32 25.83
CA SER A 7 65.31 74.88 25.51
C SER A 7 63.91 74.26 25.33
N ALA A 8 63.14 74.68 24.32
CA ALA A 8 61.86 74.00 24.05
C ALA A 8 61.33 74.08 22.60
N THR A 9 62.16 74.24 21.56
CA THR A 9 61.65 74.42 20.18
C THR A 9 62.30 73.59 19.07
N THR A 10 63.00 72.51 19.38
CA THR A 10 63.54 71.63 18.34
C THR A 10 63.31 70.17 18.66
N THR A 11 62.66 69.46 17.72
CA THR A 11 62.57 68.00 17.56
C THR A 11 61.19 67.36 17.81
N THR A 12 60.21 67.64 16.94
CA THR A 12 59.09 66.69 16.70
C THR A 12 58.52 66.75 15.28
N MET A 13 59.37 66.83 14.24
CA MET A 13 58.94 66.79 12.83
C MET A 13 59.30 65.47 12.11
N GLY A 14 59.39 64.34 12.83
CA GLY A 14 59.95 63.10 12.27
C GLY A 14 59.29 61.77 12.64
N ARG A 15 58.06 61.73 13.19
CA ARG A 15 57.48 60.45 13.69
C ARG A 15 56.16 59.97 13.07
N ASN A 16 55.56 60.67 12.11
CA ASN A 16 54.26 60.26 11.54
C ASN A 16 54.33 59.40 10.26
N ARG A 17 55.50 58.89 9.87
CA ARG A 17 55.64 58.01 8.68
C ARG A 17 55.60 56.51 8.97
N LEU A 18 55.54 56.08 10.25
CA LEU A 18 55.52 54.65 10.60
C LEU A 18 54.12 54.02 10.75
N ASN A 19 53.05 54.82 10.95
CA ASN A 19 51.71 54.26 11.22
C ASN A 19 50.98 53.73 9.97
N HIS A 20 51.36 54.16 8.77
CA HIS A 20 50.74 53.64 7.55
C HIS A 20 51.15 52.20 7.23
N SER A 21 52.28 51.72 7.78
CA SER A 21 52.65 50.31 7.63
C SER A 21 51.73 49.41 8.47
N ASP A 22 51.45 49.80 9.72
CA ASP A 22 50.57 49.05 10.63
C ASP A 22 49.11 49.03 10.15
N GLU A 23 48.60 50.15 9.60
CA GLU A 23 47.27 50.19 8.97
C GLU A 23 47.19 49.28 7.74
N PHE A 24 48.25 49.22 6.92
CA PHE A 24 48.32 48.31 5.79
C PHE A 24 48.35 46.84 6.22
N TYR A 25 49.09 46.51 7.30
CA TYR A 25 49.12 45.16 7.86
C TYR A 25 47.76 44.77 8.46
N GLN A 26 47.05 45.69 9.11
CA GLN A 26 45.70 45.45 9.61
C GLN A 26 44.69 45.21 8.47
N ILE A 27 44.71 46.03 7.42
CA ILE A 27 43.82 45.86 6.26
C ILE A 27 44.12 44.54 5.53
N ARG A 28 45.39 44.18 5.38
CA ARG A 28 45.81 42.90 4.78
C ARG A 28 45.33 41.70 5.61
N ASN A 29 45.46 41.75 6.93
CA ASN A 29 44.97 40.69 7.81
C ASN A 29 43.45 40.58 7.75
N GLN A 30 42.72 41.70 7.76
CA GLN A 30 41.26 41.70 7.61
C GLN A 30 40.81 41.10 6.27
N LEU A 31 41.48 41.44 5.17
CA LEU A 31 41.20 40.86 3.84
C LEU A 31 41.50 39.35 3.80
N GLN A 32 42.55 38.92 4.48
CA GLN A 32 42.93 37.51 4.56
C GLN A 32 41.93 36.71 5.41
N GLU A 33 41.46 37.27 6.52
CA GLU A 33 40.37 36.69 7.32
C GLU A 33 39.06 36.61 6.52
N GLN A 34 38.69 37.68 5.79
CA GLN A 34 37.52 37.66 4.90
C GLN A 34 37.65 36.59 3.81
N TYR A 35 38.84 36.40 3.25
CA TYR A 35 39.11 35.36 2.26
C TYR A 35 38.95 33.95 2.87
N HIS A 36 39.48 33.71 4.07
CA HIS A 36 39.32 32.45 4.78
C HIS A 36 37.87 32.16 5.17
N VAL A 37 37.12 33.17 5.61
CA VAL A 37 35.68 33.04 5.89
C VAL A 37 34.89 32.69 4.63
N LYS A 38 35.23 33.31 3.50
CA LYS A 38 34.60 33.00 2.21
C LYS A 38 34.92 31.58 1.71
N GLN A 39 36.16 31.14 1.86
CA GLN A 39 36.60 29.77 1.57
C GLN A 39 35.88 28.74 2.46
N SER A 40 35.81 29.02 3.77
CA SER A 40 35.06 28.22 4.75
C SER A 40 33.58 28.10 4.38
N LEU A 41 32.94 29.22 4.00
CA LEU A 41 31.54 29.23 3.61
C LEU A 41 31.30 28.44 2.32
N ASN A 42 32.19 28.57 1.32
CA ASN A 42 32.11 27.78 0.09
C ASN A 42 32.27 26.28 0.38
N HIS A 43 33.23 25.90 1.23
CA HIS A 43 33.43 24.50 1.62
C HIS A 43 32.23 23.92 2.40
N PHE A 44 31.62 24.74 3.26
CA PHE A 44 30.39 24.38 3.97
C PHE A 44 29.21 24.18 3.02
N LEU A 45 29.04 25.09 2.04
CA LEU A 45 28.01 24.97 1.03
C LEU A 45 28.24 23.75 0.14
N GLU A 46 29.47 23.49 -0.31
CA GLU A 46 29.80 22.31 -1.12
C GLU A 46 29.51 21.00 -0.37
N ARG A 47 29.84 20.91 0.92
CA ARG A 47 29.46 19.74 1.74
C ARG A 47 27.95 19.58 1.82
N HIS A 48 27.22 20.64 2.18
CA HIS A 48 25.77 20.56 2.32
C HIS A 48 25.05 20.22 1.00
N PHE A 49 25.52 20.77 -0.12
CA PHE A 49 24.97 20.43 -1.44
C PHE A 49 25.28 18.99 -1.87
N ASN A 50 26.44 18.45 -1.50
CA ASN A 50 26.80 17.06 -1.80
C ASN A 50 26.04 16.07 -0.90
N ASP A 51 25.85 16.40 0.38
CA ASP A 51 25.07 15.59 1.32
C ASP A 51 23.59 15.52 0.87
N ASP A 52 23.00 16.64 0.46
CA ASP A 52 21.64 16.68 -0.10
C ASP A 52 21.54 15.89 -1.43
N LEU A 53 22.61 15.85 -2.22
CA LEU A 53 22.66 15.12 -3.50
C LEU A 53 22.78 13.60 -3.29
N ASP A 54 23.53 13.17 -2.27
CA ASP A 54 23.68 11.77 -1.94
C ASP A 54 22.42 11.23 -1.22
N ASP A 55 21.74 12.05 -0.42
CA ASP A 55 20.38 11.75 0.09
C ASP A 55 19.37 11.62 -1.06
N TYR A 56 19.46 12.48 -2.08
CA TYR A 56 18.61 12.36 -3.27
C TYR A 56 18.89 11.08 -4.07
N LYS A 57 20.16 10.69 -4.24
CA LYS A 57 20.52 9.43 -4.91
C LYS A 57 20.07 8.21 -4.09
N SER A 58 20.24 8.25 -2.77
CA SER A 58 19.85 7.19 -1.85
C SER A 58 18.33 6.99 -1.82
N THR A 59 17.56 8.08 -1.76
CA THR A 59 16.09 8.00 -1.84
C THR A 59 15.61 7.52 -3.21
N LYS A 60 16.29 7.89 -4.29
CA LYS A 60 16.00 7.41 -5.65
C LYS A 60 16.26 5.90 -5.80
N THR A 61 17.37 5.37 -5.26
CA THR A 61 17.65 3.93 -5.29
C THR A 61 16.69 3.15 -4.40
N LEU A 62 16.30 3.70 -3.23
CA LEU A 62 15.29 3.11 -2.37
C LEU A 62 13.93 3.00 -3.08
N LEU A 63 13.48 4.08 -3.74
CA LEU A 63 12.23 4.07 -4.51
C LEU A 63 12.26 3.06 -5.67
N GLN A 64 13.41 2.92 -6.33
CA GLN A 64 13.61 1.96 -7.41
C GLN A 64 13.49 0.51 -6.89
N ASN A 65 14.16 0.22 -5.76
CA ASN A 65 14.10 -1.08 -5.09
C ASN A 65 12.69 -1.42 -4.60
N ASP A 66 11.94 -0.44 -4.08
CA ASP A 66 10.55 -0.66 -3.66
C ASP A 66 9.62 -0.91 -4.86
N LYS A 67 9.88 -0.25 -5.99
CA LYS A 67 9.18 -0.52 -7.27
C LYS A 67 9.42 -1.95 -7.74
N GLU A 68 10.66 -2.40 -7.70
CA GLU A 68 11.06 -3.77 -8.06
C GLU A 68 10.46 -4.80 -7.11
N ARG A 69 10.47 -4.54 -5.79
CA ARG A 69 9.81 -5.39 -4.79
C ARG A 69 8.31 -5.47 -5.00
N HIS A 70 7.66 -4.36 -5.34
CA HIS A 70 6.23 -4.38 -5.67
C HIS A 70 5.95 -5.17 -6.95
N ALA A 71 6.76 -5.01 -7.99
CA ALA A 71 6.64 -5.79 -9.22
C ALA A 71 6.81 -7.30 -8.96
N MET A 72 7.79 -7.69 -8.14
CA MET A 72 8.01 -9.08 -7.73
C MET A 72 6.84 -9.64 -6.92
N ARG A 73 6.27 -8.87 -5.97
CA ARG A 73 5.07 -9.30 -5.21
C ARG A 73 3.85 -9.48 -6.11
N HIS A 74 3.65 -8.62 -7.11
CA HIS A 74 2.58 -8.80 -8.08
C HIS A 74 2.80 -10.09 -8.90
N HIS A 75 4.03 -10.37 -9.30
CA HIS A 75 4.36 -11.60 -10.01
C HIS A 75 4.21 -12.87 -9.15
N GLU A 76 4.51 -12.81 -7.84
CA GLU A 76 4.25 -13.90 -6.89
C GLU A 76 2.75 -14.12 -6.65
N ILE A 77 1.95 -13.07 -6.60
CA ILE A 77 0.48 -13.16 -6.49
C ILE A 77 -0.10 -13.77 -7.78
N ASP A 78 0.41 -13.40 -8.94
CA ASP A 78 -0.06 -13.95 -10.23
C ASP A 78 0.38 -15.42 -10.40
N THR A 79 1.59 -15.79 -9.99
CA THR A 79 2.08 -17.18 -10.05
C THR A 79 1.44 -18.08 -8.99
N SER A 80 1.14 -17.56 -7.79
CA SER A 80 0.40 -18.30 -6.76
C SER A 80 -1.08 -18.49 -7.13
N THR A 81 -1.73 -17.50 -7.75
CA THR A 81 -3.09 -17.65 -8.29
C THR A 81 -3.13 -18.63 -9.47
N LEU A 82 -2.10 -18.64 -10.32
CA LEU A 82 -1.90 -19.67 -11.36
C LEU A 82 -1.74 -21.07 -10.76
N ARG A 83 -0.89 -21.25 -9.74
CA ARG A 83 -0.70 -22.55 -9.05
C ARG A 83 -1.98 -23.04 -8.36
N ILE A 84 -2.77 -22.16 -7.76
CA ILE A 84 -4.05 -22.51 -7.14
C ILE A 84 -5.05 -22.97 -8.20
N ASN A 85 -5.11 -22.30 -9.35
CA ASN A 85 -5.93 -22.72 -10.49
C ASN A 85 -5.43 -24.02 -11.13
N GLU A 86 -4.12 -24.26 -11.15
CA GLU A 86 -3.53 -25.49 -11.67
C GLU A 86 -3.81 -26.69 -10.76
N HIS A 87 -3.77 -26.51 -9.43
CA HIS A 87 -4.20 -27.53 -8.46
C HIS A 87 -5.70 -27.83 -8.58
N GLN A 88 -6.56 -26.82 -8.72
CA GLN A 88 -7.99 -27.04 -8.97
C GLN A 88 -8.25 -27.73 -10.31
N SER A 89 -7.42 -27.47 -11.33
CA SER A 89 -7.52 -28.11 -12.65
C SER A 89 -6.98 -29.55 -12.66
N ARG A 90 -5.93 -29.84 -11.88
CA ARG A 90 -5.42 -31.21 -11.66
C ARG A 90 -6.40 -32.08 -10.89
N VAL A 91 -7.07 -31.54 -9.87
CA VAL A 91 -8.14 -32.25 -9.14
C VAL A 91 -9.36 -32.52 -10.04
N ARG A 92 -9.64 -31.65 -11.03
CA ARG A 92 -10.67 -31.91 -12.05
C ARG A 92 -10.23 -32.95 -13.10
N ARG A 93 -8.95 -32.98 -13.48
CA ARG A 93 -8.41 -33.96 -14.47
C ARG A 93 -8.20 -35.36 -13.90
N SER A 94 -7.87 -35.50 -12.61
CA SER A 94 -7.75 -36.81 -11.96
C SER A 94 -9.09 -37.54 -11.81
N HIS A 95 -10.22 -36.82 -11.86
CA HIS A 95 -11.56 -37.42 -11.93
C HIS A 95 -12.04 -37.73 -13.36
N SER A 96 -11.33 -37.28 -14.40
CA SER A 96 -11.72 -37.51 -15.80
C SER A 96 -10.78 -38.43 -16.59
N ALA A 97 -9.68 -38.91 -16.01
CA ALA A 97 -8.66 -39.72 -16.68
C ALA A 97 -8.76 -41.24 -16.42
N SER A 98 -9.87 -41.73 -15.85
CA SER A 98 -10.11 -43.17 -15.59
C SER A 98 -11.07 -43.83 -16.58
N SER A 99 -11.44 -43.17 -17.68
CA SER A 99 -12.35 -43.74 -18.68
C SER A 99 -11.99 -43.30 -20.09
N LYS A 100 -10.97 -43.93 -20.69
CA LYS A 100 -10.78 -43.91 -22.15
C LYS A 100 -9.83 -45.01 -22.62
N THR A 101 -10.36 -46.22 -22.73
CA THR A 101 -9.94 -47.20 -23.77
C THR A 101 -11.17 -47.98 -24.22
N ARG A 102 -11.32 -48.11 -25.54
CA ARG A 102 -12.35 -48.83 -26.33
C ARG A 102 -13.61 -48.05 -26.70
N GLU A 103 -13.53 -47.34 -27.81
CA GLU A 103 -14.58 -47.40 -28.84
C GLU A 103 -14.06 -48.20 -30.03
N GLY A 104 -14.89 -49.11 -30.52
CA GLY A 104 -14.64 -49.97 -31.64
C GLY A 104 -15.78 -50.98 -31.83
N SER A 105 -16.86 -50.52 -32.47
CA SER A 105 -17.80 -51.30 -33.29
C SER A 105 -19.19 -51.67 -32.70
N LEU A 106 -20.18 -50.94 -33.25
CA LEU A 106 -21.54 -51.36 -33.65
C LEU A 106 -22.72 -51.37 -32.66
N ARG A 107 -23.46 -50.25 -32.76
CA ARG A 107 -24.91 -50.08 -33.02
C ARG A 107 -25.97 -50.65 -32.05
N LYS A 108 -26.84 -49.68 -31.71
CA LYS A 108 -28.30 -49.73 -31.42
C LYS A 108 -28.71 -50.15 -30.00
N GLY A 109 -28.72 -49.12 -29.15
CA GLY A 109 -29.88 -48.65 -28.39
C GLY A 109 -30.59 -49.64 -27.48
N PHE A 110 -30.46 -49.46 -26.17
CA PHE A 110 -31.55 -49.57 -25.19
C PHE A 110 -31.11 -48.88 -23.89
N LEU A 111 -32.07 -48.20 -23.25
CA LEU A 111 -31.95 -47.61 -21.92
C LEU A 111 -31.60 -48.70 -20.90
N CYS A 112 -30.68 -48.43 -19.98
CA CYS A 112 -30.73 -49.03 -18.64
C CYS A 112 -29.86 -48.25 -17.64
N ALA A 113 -30.52 -47.84 -16.56
CA ALA A 113 -29.92 -47.33 -15.35
C ALA A 113 -29.07 -48.42 -14.69
N SER A 114 -27.84 -48.07 -14.28
CA SER A 114 -26.99 -48.94 -13.47
C SER A 114 -27.07 -48.50 -12.01
N THR A 115 -27.58 -49.40 -11.19
CA THR A 115 -27.57 -49.39 -9.73
C THR A 115 -26.19 -49.78 -9.22
N ASN A 116 -25.52 -48.89 -8.49
CA ASN A 116 -24.43 -49.26 -7.58
C ASN A 116 -24.96 -49.12 -6.14
N ALA A 117 -25.43 -50.23 -5.59
CA ALA A 117 -25.79 -50.37 -4.18
C ALA A 117 -24.55 -50.87 -3.42
N LEU A 118 -24.02 -50.02 -2.53
CA LEU A 118 -22.98 -50.37 -1.57
C LEU A 118 -23.60 -51.21 -0.45
N ASN A 119 -22.91 -52.32 -0.16
CA ASN A 119 -23.09 -53.19 0.99
C ASN A 119 -23.11 -52.41 2.31
N VAL A 120 -24.22 -52.46 3.04
CA VAL A 120 -24.25 -52.33 4.49
C VAL A 120 -25.16 -53.43 5.03
N ARG A 121 -24.54 -54.44 5.66
CA ARG A 121 -25.23 -55.49 6.43
C ARG A 121 -25.74 -54.91 7.75
N PRO A 122 -26.97 -55.22 8.20
CA PRO A 122 -27.31 -55.18 9.60
C PRO A 122 -27.11 -56.57 10.23
N LEU A 123 -26.45 -56.56 11.38
CA LEU A 123 -26.25 -57.68 12.29
C LEU A 123 -27.56 -57.87 13.08
N VAL A 124 -28.28 -58.98 12.86
CA VAL A 124 -29.37 -59.41 13.75
C VAL A 124 -29.26 -60.90 13.98
N HIS A 125 -29.07 -61.23 15.26
CA HIS A 125 -29.09 -62.55 15.88
C HIS A 125 -30.30 -63.39 15.43
N LYS A 126 -30.08 -64.65 15.05
CA LYS A 126 -31.14 -65.65 14.94
C LYS A 126 -30.81 -66.82 15.87
N HIS A 127 -31.79 -67.12 16.70
CA HIS A 127 -31.91 -68.29 17.55
C HIS A 127 -32.02 -69.56 16.69
N ASP A 128 -31.29 -70.59 17.08
CA ASP A 128 -31.40 -71.95 16.57
C ASP A 128 -32.74 -72.57 16.99
N PHE A 129 -33.49 -73.07 16.01
CA PHE A 129 -34.47 -74.13 16.19
C PHE A 129 -34.36 -75.04 14.96
N ASN A 130 -33.68 -76.16 15.13
CA ASN A 130 -33.72 -77.29 14.23
C ASN A 130 -34.88 -78.19 14.64
N ASP A 131 -35.73 -78.56 13.69
CA ASP A 131 -36.15 -79.95 13.57
C ASP A 131 -36.55 -80.28 12.12
N PRO A 132 -36.38 -81.55 11.69
CA PRO A 132 -36.25 -81.94 10.29
C PRO A 132 -37.55 -82.54 9.73
N THR A 133 -37.69 -82.57 8.41
CA THR A 133 -38.34 -83.66 7.65
C THR A 133 -38.17 -83.39 6.15
N THR A 134 -37.18 -84.01 5.50
CA THR A 134 -37.35 -85.15 4.59
C THR A 134 -38.46 -84.98 3.55
N THR A 135 -38.09 -84.45 2.38
CA THR A 135 -38.81 -84.65 1.12
C THR A 135 -38.02 -85.67 0.32
N ILE A 136 -38.52 -86.91 0.30
CA ILE A 136 -38.05 -87.98 -0.57
C ILE A 136 -39.08 -88.08 -1.69
N ASP A 137 -38.57 -87.94 -2.91
CA ASP A 137 -39.28 -88.17 -4.16
C ASP A 137 -39.87 -89.58 -4.21
N ASN A 138 -41.15 -89.70 -4.55
CA ASN A 138 -41.77 -90.96 -4.91
C ASN A 138 -42.72 -90.73 -6.10
N GLU A 139 -42.16 -90.86 -7.30
CA GLU A 139 -42.87 -91.19 -8.52
C GLU A 139 -43.34 -92.65 -8.46
N ILE A 140 -44.59 -92.94 -8.11
CA ILE A 140 -45.26 -94.19 -8.56
C ILE A 140 -46.74 -93.90 -8.75
N THR A 141 -47.15 -93.61 -9.99
CA THR A 141 -48.52 -93.90 -10.44
C THR A 141 -48.47 -94.42 -11.86
N THR A 142 -48.63 -95.73 -12.04
CA THR A 142 -49.44 -96.28 -13.13
C THR A 142 -49.88 -97.71 -12.82
N ASN A 143 -51.18 -97.93 -13.00
CA ASN A 143 -51.80 -99.18 -13.43
C ASN A 143 -51.71 -100.42 -12.52
N VAL A 144 -52.61 -100.47 -11.54
CA VAL A 144 -53.22 -101.75 -11.15
C VAL A 144 -54.58 -101.85 -11.84
N LYS A 145 -54.63 -102.66 -12.90
CA LYS A 145 -55.88 -103.22 -13.44
C LYS A 145 -56.53 -104.01 -12.31
N THR A 146 -57.60 -103.49 -11.72
CA THR A 146 -58.50 -104.25 -10.86
C THR A 146 -59.27 -105.25 -11.73
N THR A 147 -58.65 -106.39 -12.02
CA THR A 147 -59.41 -107.54 -12.48
C THR A 147 -60.32 -107.96 -11.34
N ASN A 148 -61.62 -107.71 -11.52
CA ASN A 148 -62.72 -108.32 -10.77
C ASN A 148 -62.54 -109.84 -10.71
N LYS A 149 -61.79 -110.31 -9.71
CA LYS A 149 -61.55 -111.73 -9.41
C LYS A 149 -61.71 -111.98 -7.92
N HIS A 150 -62.81 -111.49 -7.35
CA HIS A 150 -63.36 -112.04 -6.12
C HIS A 150 -64.87 -112.21 -6.27
N ARG A 151 -65.29 -112.91 -7.34
CA ARG A 151 -66.40 -113.85 -7.22
C ARG A 151 -65.86 -114.90 -6.24
N LEU A 152 -66.42 -114.86 -5.04
CA LEU A 152 -66.12 -115.76 -3.93
C LEU A 152 -65.90 -117.17 -4.45
N LEU A 153 -64.86 -117.84 -3.95
CA LEU A 153 -64.55 -119.25 -4.18
C LEU A 153 -65.63 -120.16 -3.54
N LEU A 154 -66.88 -120.00 -3.96
CA LEU A 154 -67.87 -121.06 -4.09
C LEU A 154 -68.24 -121.05 -5.56
N GLY A 155 -67.48 -121.83 -6.33
CA GLY A 155 -67.70 -122.00 -7.75
C GLY A 155 -68.91 -122.89 -7.96
N ASN A 156 -70.09 -122.27 -7.99
CA ASN A 156 -71.33 -122.63 -8.69
C ASN A 156 -72.55 -122.36 -7.80
N GLU A 157 -73.62 -121.85 -8.39
CA GLU A 157 -74.89 -121.48 -7.72
C GLU A 157 -75.67 -122.69 -7.15
N ASN A 158 -75.05 -123.88 -7.15
CA ASN A 158 -75.59 -125.15 -6.67
C ASN A 158 -74.79 -125.74 -5.49
N ASP A 159 -73.74 -125.07 -5.00
CA ASP A 159 -72.71 -125.70 -4.17
C ASP A 159 -73.03 -125.72 -2.66
N LEU A 160 -73.89 -124.85 -2.14
CA LEU A 160 -74.24 -124.87 -0.71
C LEU A 160 -75.09 -126.10 -0.34
N VAL A 161 -75.98 -126.50 -1.24
CA VAL A 161 -76.79 -127.71 -1.08
C VAL A 161 -75.92 -128.96 -1.19
N GLN A 162 -74.89 -128.92 -2.03
CA GLN A 162 -73.93 -130.00 -2.20
C GLN A 162 -73.06 -130.16 -0.94
N VAL A 163 -72.58 -129.05 -0.37
CA VAL A 163 -71.84 -129.03 0.90
C VAL A 163 -72.71 -129.47 2.10
N LEU A 164 -74.00 -129.09 2.13
CA LEU A 164 -74.92 -129.52 3.19
C LEU A 164 -75.26 -131.02 3.11
N ASN A 165 -75.37 -131.59 1.89
CA ASN A 165 -75.56 -133.03 1.69
C ASN A 165 -74.29 -133.85 2.01
N GLU A 166 -73.10 -133.30 1.78
CA GLU A 166 -71.82 -133.94 2.13
C GLU A 166 -71.58 -133.99 3.64
N GLN A 167 -71.99 -132.96 4.39
CA GLN A 167 -71.81 -132.89 5.84
C GLN A 167 -72.89 -133.63 6.64
N PHE A 168 -74.05 -133.91 6.06
CA PHE A 168 -75.15 -134.64 6.71
C PHE A 168 -75.80 -135.68 5.78
N PRO A 169 -75.19 -136.87 5.59
CA PRO A 169 -75.73 -137.90 4.71
C PRO A 169 -76.97 -138.53 5.35
N GLY A 170 -78.15 -138.27 4.79
CA GLY A 170 -79.44 -138.82 5.26
C GLY A 170 -80.62 -137.86 5.21
N ILE A 171 -80.37 -136.57 4.98
CA ILE A 171 -81.43 -135.56 4.82
C ILE A 171 -81.69 -135.37 3.32
N TYR A 172 -82.80 -135.90 2.82
CA TYR A 172 -83.26 -135.61 1.45
C TYR A 172 -83.86 -134.21 1.40
N VAL A 173 -83.06 -133.23 1.00
CA VAL A 173 -83.58 -131.88 0.73
C VAL A 173 -84.34 -131.92 -0.60
N SER A 174 -85.67 -131.78 -0.54
CA SER A 174 -86.53 -131.67 -1.72
C SER A 174 -86.04 -130.56 -2.66
N THR A 175 -86.06 -130.80 -3.97
CA THR A 175 -85.59 -129.89 -5.03
C THR A 175 -86.18 -128.48 -4.89
N GLU A 176 -87.42 -128.35 -4.40
CA GLU A 176 -88.08 -127.06 -4.18
C GLU A 176 -87.50 -126.28 -2.98
N MET A 177 -87.05 -126.99 -1.94
CA MET A 177 -86.38 -126.40 -0.76
C MET A 177 -84.95 -125.97 -1.10
N GLN A 178 -84.26 -126.71 -1.99
CA GLN A 178 -82.94 -126.34 -2.52
C GLN A 178 -83.02 -125.01 -3.29
N ALA A 179 -84.02 -124.87 -4.16
CA ALA A 179 -84.23 -123.63 -4.91
C ALA A 179 -84.56 -122.45 -3.98
N LYS A 180 -85.39 -122.64 -2.94
CA LYS A 180 -85.70 -121.58 -1.96
C LYS A 180 -84.50 -121.18 -1.11
N LEU A 181 -83.67 -122.13 -0.67
CA LEU A 181 -82.44 -121.83 0.06
C LEU A 181 -81.46 -121.07 -0.83
N ASN A 182 -81.22 -121.52 -2.06
CA ASN A 182 -80.34 -120.80 -2.99
C ASN A 182 -80.86 -119.40 -3.32
N ASP A 183 -82.17 -119.22 -3.49
CA ASP A 183 -82.77 -117.89 -3.69
C ASP A 183 -82.60 -116.99 -2.45
N GLN A 184 -82.79 -117.51 -1.24
CA GLN A 184 -82.54 -116.75 0.00
C GLN A 184 -81.06 -116.41 0.19
N PHE A 185 -80.16 -117.34 -0.10
CA PHE A 185 -78.72 -117.09 -0.05
C PHE A 185 -78.27 -116.09 -1.11
N SER A 186 -78.77 -116.17 -2.34
CA SER A 186 -78.51 -115.19 -3.39
C SER A 186 -79.01 -113.80 -2.99
N LYS A 187 -80.23 -113.71 -2.43
CA LYS A 187 -80.78 -112.45 -1.92
C LYS A 187 -79.96 -111.88 -0.76
N HIS A 188 -79.47 -112.73 0.14
CA HIS A 188 -78.61 -112.28 1.25
C HIS A 188 -77.26 -111.78 0.74
N ILE A 189 -76.63 -112.51 -0.18
CA ILE A 189 -75.39 -112.11 -0.84
C ILE A 189 -75.58 -110.77 -1.56
N ASP A 190 -76.65 -110.62 -2.36
CA ASP A 190 -76.96 -109.38 -3.07
C ASP A 190 -77.22 -108.21 -2.11
N SER A 191 -77.89 -108.44 -0.98
CA SER A 191 -78.09 -107.42 0.05
C SER A 191 -76.77 -106.97 0.67
N VAL A 192 -75.88 -107.90 1.01
CA VAL A 192 -74.56 -107.60 1.57
C VAL A 192 -73.68 -106.87 0.56
N PHE A 193 -73.72 -107.28 -0.72
CA PHE A 193 -73.01 -106.59 -1.79
C PHE A 193 -73.55 -105.18 -2.03
N LYS A 194 -74.87 -104.99 -2.07
CA LYS A 194 -75.48 -103.65 -2.21
C LYS A 194 -75.10 -102.73 -1.06
N SER A 195 -75.23 -103.18 0.20
CA SER A 195 -74.81 -102.38 1.36
C SER A 195 -73.31 -102.05 1.35
N ARG A 196 -72.46 -102.98 0.87
CA ARG A 196 -71.02 -102.73 0.73
C ARG A 196 -70.71 -101.74 -0.40
N VAL A 197 -71.40 -101.82 -1.53
CA VAL A 197 -71.25 -100.88 -2.65
C VAL A 197 -71.77 -99.49 -2.28
N GLU A 198 -72.87 -99.38 -1.55
CA GLU A 198 -73.38 -98.11 -1.03
C GLU A 198 -72.42 -97.48 -0.01
N LEU A 199 -71.82 -98.28 0.88
CA LEU A 199 -70.79 -97.81 1.81
C LEU A 199 -69.55 -97.30 1.05
N LEU A 200 -69.10 -98.02 0.03
CA LEU A 200 -67.98 -97.62 -0.82
C LEU A 200 -68.31 -96.32 -1.59
N ASN A 201 -69.52 -96.18 -2.14
CA ASN A 201 -69.94 -94.98 -2.86
C ASN A 201 -70.10 -93.76 -1.93
N SER A 202 -70.61 -93.96 -0.71
CA SER A 202 -70.67 -92.93 0.34
C SER A 202 -69.27 -92.50 0.79
N GLN A 203 -68.36 -93.45 0.99
CA GLN A 203 -66.96 -93.16 1.26
C GLN A 203 -66.29 -92.44 0.09
N GLN A 204 -66.54 -92.84 -1.16
CA GLN A 204 -65.99 -92.19 -2.34
C GLN A 204 -66.54 -90.76 -2.51
N GLY A 205 -67.83 -90.54 -2.24
CA GLY A 205 -68.45 -89.21 -2.22
C GLY A 205 -67.82 -88.29 -1.18
N ASN A 206 -67.65 -88.79 0.06
CA ASN A 206 -66.98 -88.05 1.13
C ASN A 206 -65.50 -87.77 0.81
N MET A 207 -64.80 -88.70 0.16
CA MET A 207 -63.42 -88.50 -0.29
C MET A 207 -63.33 -87.46 -1.40
N ASN A 208 -64.26 -87.46 -2.37
CA ASN A 208 -64.34 -86.45 -3.42
C ASN A 208 -64.65 -85.06 -2.86
N ASP A 209 -65.52 -84.97 -1.85
CA ASP A 209 -65.85 -83.69 -1.21
C ASP A 209 -64.71 -83.20 -0.32
N LEU A 210 -64.00 -84.10 0.37
CA LEU A 210 -62.76 -83.79 1.08
C LEU A 210 -61.68 -83.29 0.11
N GLU A 211 -61.54 -83.91 -1.05
CA GLU A 211 -60.60 -83.50 -2.10
C GLU A 211 -60.95 -82.11 -2.66
N LYS A 212 -62.24 -81.83 -2.93
CA LYS A 212 -62.69 -80.49 -3.34
C LYS A 212 -62.43 -79.43 -2.28
N VAL A 213 -62.65 -79.77 -0.99
CA VAL A 213 -62.36 -78.86 0.13
C VAL A 213 -60.86 -78.60 0.22
N LYS A 214 -60.03 -79.63 0.04
CA LYS A 214 -58.57 -79.49 -0.01
C LYS A 214 -58.14 -78.61 -1.19
N GLN A 215 -58.66 -78.83 -2.39
CA GLN A 215 -58.36 -77.99 -3.56
C GLN A 215 -58.77 -76.53 -3.35
N LYS A 216 -59.94 -76.27 -2.76
CA LYS A 216 -60.37 -74.90 -2.41
C LYS A 216 -59.46 -74.27 -1.37
N HIS A 217 -59.06 -75.04 -0.35
CA HIS A 217 -58.10 -74.59 0.65
C HIS A 217 -56.75 -74.26 0.01
N ASP A 218 -56.23 -75.14 -0.85
CA ASP A 218 -54.96 -74.93 -1.55
C ASP A 218 -55.02 -73.70 -2.45
N GLN A 219 -56.09 -73.51 -3.21
CA GLN A 219 -56.35 -72.30 -4.00
C GLN A 219 -56.38 -71.04 -3.11
N MET A 220 -57.07 -71.09 -1.97
CA MET A 220 -57.13 -69.98 -1.02
C MET A 220 -55.75 -69.65 -0.45
N THR A 221 -54.95 -70.66 -0.07
CA THR A 221 -53.58 -70.44 0.40
C THR A 221 -52.67 -69.87 -0.68
N GLU A 222 -52.86 -70.25 -1.94
CA GLU A 222 -52.12 -69.70 -3.07
C GLU A 222 -52.48 -68.22 -3.30
N ILE A 223 -53.76 -67.87 -3.22
CA ILE A 223 -54.22 -66.47 -3.29
C ILE A 223 -53.61 -65.66 -2.14
N LEU A 224 -53.70 -66.15 -0.91
CA LEU A 224 -53.12 -65.48 0.26
C LEU A 224 -51.60 -65.30 0.13
N ARG A 225 -50.86 -66.30 -0.37
CA ARG A 225 -49.43 -66.18 -0.65
C ARG A 225 -49.13 -65.10 -1.70
N LYS A 226 -49.94 -65.03 -2.76
CA LYS A 226 -49.81 -63.99 -3.81
C LYS A 226 -50.13 -62.59 -3.25
N GLU A 227 -51.14 -62.47 -2.41
CA GLU A 227 -51.52 -61.21 -1.74
C GLU A 227 -50.44 -60.74 -0.77
N ILE A 228 -49.93 -61.61 0.10
CA ILE A 228 -48.81 -61.31 1.00
C ILE A 228 -47.58 -60.85 0.20
N GLY A 229 -47.25 -61.55 -0.89
CA GLY A 229 -46.16 -61.14 -1.79
C GLY A 229 -46.42 -59.80 -2.49
N ALA A 230 -47.66 -59.49 -2.85
CA ALA A 230 -48.03 -58.21 -3.44
C ALA A 230 -47.89 -57.06 -2.43
N VAL A 231 -48.35 -57.26 -1.19
CA VAL A 231 -48.22 -56.29 -0.09
C VAL A 231 -46.76 -56.02 0.22
N GLN A 232 -45.92 -57.06 0.32
CA GLN A 232 -44.47 -56.91 0.53
C GLN A 232 -43.82 -56.10 -0.60
N ARG A 233 -44.13 -56.41 -1.86
CA ARG A 233 -43.62 -55.63 -3.01
C ARG A 233 -44.05 -54.17 -2.96
N GLN A 234 -45.30 -53.90 -2.58
CA GLN A 234 -45.80 -52.53 -2.45
C GLN A 234 -45.07 -51.78 -1.34
N GLN A 235 -44.83 -52.40 -0.19
CA GLN A 235 -44.03 -51.83 0.90
C GLN A 235 -42.60 -51.53 0.44
N ASP A 236 -41.95 -52.45 -0.26
CA ASP A 236 -40.60 -52.24 -0.80
C ASP A 236 -40.53 -51.08 -1.80
N ILE A 237 -41.55 -50.95 -2.67
CA ILE A 237 -41.64 -49.83 -3.61
C ILE A 237 -41.82 -48.51 -2.85
N GLN A 238 -42.67 -48.46 -1.83
CA GLN A 238 -42.87 -47.26 -1.01
C GLN A 238 -41.60 -46.86 -0.26
N LEU A 239 -40.88 -47.84 0.31
CA LEU A 239 -39.60 -47.62 0.99
C LEU A 239 -38.53 -47.11 0.03
N LYS A 240 -38.44 -47.66 -1.19
CA LYS A 240 -37.52 -47.16 -2.22
C LYS A 240 -37.85 -45.73 -2.62
N GLN A 241 -39.14 -45.43 -2.83
CA GLN A 241 -39.59 -44.08 -3.18
C GLN A 241 -39.36 -43.06 -2.07
N SER A 242 -39.51 -43.45 -0.80
CA SER A 242 -39.24 -42.57 0.34
C SER A 242 -37.74 -42.31 0.49
N ALA A 243 -36.91 -43.35 0.38
CA ALA A 243 -35.45 -43.24 0.39
C ALA A 243 -34.94 -42.35 -0.77
N GLU A 244 -35.49 -42.52 -1.98
CA GLU A 244 -35.15 -41.69 -3.13
C GLU A 244 -35.52 -40.22 -2.93
N ARG A 245 -36.69 -39.94 -2.34
CA ARG A 245 -37.12 -38.58 -2.00
C ARG A 245 -36.17 -37.92 -0.99
N ILE A 246 -35.77 -38.64 0.06
CA ILE A 246 -34.82 -38.17 1.07
C ILE A 246 -33.46 -37.87 0.41
N LEU A 247 -32.96 -38.78 -0.43
CA LEU A 247 -31.69 -38.60 -1.12
C LEU A 247 -31.72 -37.38 -2.05
N LYS A 248 -32.80 -37.22 -2.84
CA LYS A 248 -33.01 -36.07 -3.72
C LYS A 248 -33.07 -34.75 -2.94
N SER A 249 -33.74 -34.73 -1.79
CA SER A 249 -33.76 -33.56 -0.90
C SER A 249 -32.35 -33.23 -0.42
N LYS A 250 -31.62 -34.22 0.10
CA LYS A 250 -30.27 -34.03 0.61
C LYS A 250 -29.31 -33.50 -0.45
N ILE A 251 -29.38 -34.00 -1.69
CA ILE A 251 -28.58 -33.49 -2.81
C ILE A 251 -28.95 -32.03 -3.13
N ARG A 252 -30.24 -31.69 -3.12
CA ARG A 252 -30.70 -30.31 -3.34
C ARG A 252 -30.19 -29.38 -2.25
N ASP A 253 -30.28 -29.78 -0.99
CA ASP A 253 -29.82 -28.99 0.16
C ASP A 253 -28.31 -28.78 0.11
N GLN A 254 -27.54 -29.81 -0.23
CA GLN A 254 -26.09 -29.69 -0.46
C GLN A 254 -25.76 -28.70 -1.58
N ARG A 255 -26.50 -28.73 -2.69
CA ARG A 255 -26.30 -27.76 -3.79
C ARG A 255 -26.59 -26.33 -3.34
N ILE A 256 -27.68 -26.12 -2.59
CA ILE A 256 -28.04 -24.80 -2.04
C ILE A 256 -26.97 -24.31 -1.07
N GLN A 257 -26.50 -25.16 -0.16
CA GLN A 257 -25.43 -24.82 0.78
C GLN A 257 -24.13 -24.46 0.05
N GLN A 258 -23.72 -25.26 -0.95
CA GLN A 258 -22.54 -24.94 -1.75
C GLN A 258 -22.70 -23.63 -2.51
N ALA A 259 -23.87 -23.36 -3.10
CA ALA A 259 -24.15 -22.08 -3.77
C ALA A 259 -24.07 -20.90 -2.79
N ARG A 260 -24.61 -21.04 -1.58
CA ARG A 260 -24.50 -20.03 -0.52
C ARG A 260 -23.04 -19.78 -0.14
N VAL A 261 -22.26 -20.83 0.14
CA VAL A 261 -20.84 -20.70 0.49
C VAL A 261 -20.05 -20.00 -0.62
N ARG A 262 -20.26 -20.39 -1.88
CA ARG A 262 -19.61 -19.72 -3.04
C ARG A 262 -19.97 -18.23 -3.11
N ARG A 263 -21.26 -17.90 -2.92
CA ARG A 263 -21.73 -16.52 -2.92
C ARG A 263 -21.09 -15.71 -1.79
N TYR A 264 -21.09 -16.22 -0.55
CA TYR A 264 -20.46 -15.56 0.59
C TYR A 264 -18.97 -15.33 0.36
N PHE A 265 -18.27 -16.34 -0.16
CA PHE A 265 -16.85 -16.20 -0.48
C PHE A 265 -16.61 -15.12 -1.55
N GLN A 266 -17.43 -15.10 -2.61
CA GLN A 266 -17.33 -14.09 -3.66
C GLN A 266 -17.61 -12.68 -3.13
N GLU A 267 -18.67 -12.50 -2.34
CA GLU A 267 -19.01 -11.23 -1.69
C GLU A 267 -17.88 -10.77 -0.75
N TYR A 268 -17.31 -11.68 0.02
CA TYR A 268 -16.16 -11.42 0.88
C TYR A 268 -14.94 -10.95 0.09
N CYS A 269 -14.58 -11.64 -0.99
CA CYS A 269 -13.46 -11.24 -1.85
C CYS A 269 -13.67 -9.85 -2.47
N LEU A 270 -14.90 -9.54 -2.90
CA LEU A 270 -15.24 -8.22 -3.42
C LEU A 270 -15.12 -7.13 -2.35
N ASP A 271 -15.61 -7.38 -1.15
CA ASP A 271 -15.50 -6.42 -0.04
C ASP A 271 -14.04 -6.21 0.37
N GLN A 272 -13.23 -7.27 0.43
CA GLN A 272 -11.78 -7.13 0.67
C GLN A 272 -11.10 -6.31 -0.42
N ARG A 273 -11.39 -6.57 -1.69
CA ARG A 273 -10.86 -5.77 -2.81
C ARG A 273 -11.27 -4.31 -2.71
N LYS A 274 -12.52 -4.03 -2.36
CA LYS A 274 -13.04 -2.67 -2.13
C LYS A 274 -12.31 -1.98 -0.98
N ARG A 275 -12.07 -2.67 0.14
CA ARG A 275 -11.31 -2.13 1.29
C ARG A 275 -9.86 -1.82 0.91
N LEU A 276 -9.19 -2.71 0.19
CA LEU A 276 -7.83 -2.49 -0.27
C LEU A 276 -7.74 -1.29 -1.23
N LEU A 277 -8.68 -1.19 -2.17
CA LEU A 277 -8.74 -0.05 -3.08
C LEU A 277 -8.93 1.27 -2.32
N LYS A 278 -9.85 1.30 -1.34
CA LYS A 278 -10.05 2.47 -0.47
C LYS A 278 -8.79 2.85 0.32
N LYS A 279 -8.08 1.87 0.88
CA LYS A 279 -6.81 2.11 1.58
C LYS A 279 -5.79 2.74 0.64
N ARG A 280 -5.61 2.18 -0.56
CA ARG A 280 -4.72 2.72 -1.58
C ARG A 280 -5.08 4.15 -1.97
N THR A 281 -6.36 4.46 -2.23
CA THR A 281 -6.77 5.82 -2.58
C THR A 281 -6.56 6.80 -1.42
N ASN A 282 -6.76 6.35 -0.19
CA ASN A 282 -6.52 7.17 1.00
C ASN A 282 -5.03 7.44 1.20
N GLU A 283 -4.18 6.42 1.03
CA GLU A 283 -2.72 6.55 1.07
C GLU A 283 -2.22 7.52 -0.02
N GLU A 284 -2.69 7.39 -1.26
CA GLU A 284 -2.38 8.31 -2.35
C GLU A 284 -2.81 9.76 -2.02
N LEU A 285 -3.96 9.94 -1.36
CA LEU A 285 -4.43 11.27 -0.94
C LEU A 285 -3.56 11.85 0.18
N ILE A 286 -3.17 11.05 1.16
CA ILE A 286 -2.27 11.46 2.25
C ILE A 286 -0.90 11.84 1.68
N LEU A 287 -0.34 11.03 0.76
CA LEU A 287 0.93 11.32 0.10
C LEU A 287 0.86 12.60 -0.72
N LYS A 288 -0.23 12.82 -1.46
CA LYS A 288 -0.45 14.05 -2.21
C LYS A 288 -0.51 15.28 -1.30
N GLN A 289 -1.16 15.15 -0.13
CA GLN A 289 -1.23 16.22 0.85
C GLN A 289 0.14 16.50 1.46
N ALA A 290 0.86 15.45 1.89
CA ALA A 290 2.22 15.57 2.43
C ALA A 290 3.18 16.22 1.42
N TYR A 291 3.06 15.89 0.14
CA TYR A 291 3.85 16.52 -0.93
C TYR A 291 3.50 17.99 -1.14
N LYS A 292 2.22 18.37 -1.07
CA LYS A 292 1.83 19.78 -1.11
C LYS A 292 2.36 20.54 0.09
N ASP A 293 2.29 19.95 1.27
CA ASP A 293 2.80 20.53 2.51
C ASP A 293 4.33 20.68 2.47
N SER A 294 5.07 19.70 1.93
CA SER A 294 6.52 19.80 1.77
C SER A 294 6.92 20.90 0.79
N ILE A 295 6.21 21.05 -0.34
CA ILE A 295 6.41 22.19 -1.25
C ILE A 295 6.12 23.51 -0.54
N ARG A 296 5.05 23.59 0.26
CA ARG A 296 4.71 24.80 1.01
C ARG A 296 5.85 25.17 1.97
N ILE A 297 6.34 24.21 2.76
CA ILE A 297 7.45 24.41 3.69
C ILE A 297 8.72 24.86 2.96
N GLN A 298 9.04 24.24 1.82
CA GLN A 298 10.21 24.65 1.02
C GLN A 298 10.06 26.08 0.48
N ARG A 299 8.86 26.46 0.03
CA ARG A 299 8.59 27.84 -0.43
C ARG A 299 8.71 28.85 0.70
N GLU A 300 8.17 28.53 1.88
CA GLU A 300 8.29 29.37 3.08
C GLU A 300 9.76 29.54 3.47
N ARG A 301 10.54 28.45 3.54
CA ARG A 301 11.98 28.51 3.81
C ARG A 301 12.73 29.36 2.78
N LEU A 302 12.41 29.25 1.50
CA LEU A 302 13.02 30.09 0.46
C LEU A 302 12.64 31.57 0.61
N GLN A 303 11.42 31.88 1.02
CA GLN A 303 11.00 33.24 1.31
C GLN A 303 11.74 33.80 2.53
N GLU A 304 11.90 33.01 3.59
CA GLU A 304 12.68 33.39 4.77
C GLU A 304 14.15 33.67 4.42
N MET A 305 14.78 32.81 3.62
CA MET A 305 16.16 33.04 3.16
C MET A 305 16.28 34.31 2.31
N LYS A 306 15.28 34.62 1.48
CA LYS A 306 15.24 35.89 0.73
C LYS A 306 15.10 37.09 1.66
N LYS A 307 14.21 37.03 2.66
CA LYS A 307 14.06 38.08 3.67
C LYS A 307 15.36 38.29 4.45
N TYR A 308 15.96 37.22 4.94
CA TYR A 308 17.24 37.26 5.64
C TYR A 308 18.34 37.92 4.80
N LYS A 309 18.47 37.56 3.52
CA LYS A 309 19.42 38.20 2.61
C LYS A 309 19.15 39.70 2.43
N GLN A 310 17.88 40.09 2.31
CA GLN A 310 17.50 41.50 2.20
C GLN A 310 17.83 42.28 3.47
N GLU A 311 17.51 41.73 4.65
CA GLU A 311 17.83 42.33 5.95
C GLU A 311 19.35 42.44 6.14
N TYR A 312 20.10 41.39 5.80
CA TYR A 312 21.56 41.40 5.85
C TYR A 312 22.15 42.49 4.95
N ASN A 313 21.69 42.58 3.70
CA ASN A 313 22.13 43.62 2.78
C ASN A 313 21.78 45.02 3.28
N ALA A 314 20.59 45.22 3.84
CA ALA A 314 20.16 46.51 4.40
C ALA A 314 21.04 46.92 5.59
N LEU A 315 21.33 45.98 6.50
CA LEU A 315 22.24 46.20 7.62
C LEU A 315 23.66 46.49 7.15
N PHE A 316 24.16 45.75 6.16
CA PHE A 316 25.48 45.98 5.57
C PHE A 316 25.58 47.37 4.95
N LEU A 317 24.60 47.77 4.13
CA LEU A 317 24.55 49.09 3.52
C LEU A 317 24.44 50.21 4.55
N SER A 318 23.64 50.01 5.60
CA SER A 318 23.52 50.96 6.72
C SER A 318 24.86 51.14 7.43
N ARG A 319 25.56 50.04 7.76
CA ARG A 319 26.90 50.10 8.37
C ARG A 319 27.92 50.78 7.47
N TYR A 320 27.94 50.42 6.18
CA TYR A 320 28.84 51.01 5.20
C TYR A 320 28.59 52.51 5.04
N ARG A 321 27.32 52.93 4.98
CA ARG A 321 26.92 54.33 4.94
C ARG A 321 27.38 55.10 6.18
N ASN A 322 27.19 54.53 7.38
CA ASN A 322 27.65 55.16 8.62
C ASN A 322 29.18 55.30 8.65
N GLN A 323 29.92 54.34 8.09
CA GLN A 323 31.38 54.43 7.96
C GLN A 323 31.80 55.51 6.96
N LEU A 324 31.10 55.64 5.83
CA LEU A 324 31.35 56.74 4.89
C LEU A 324 31.05 58.09 5.52
N GLU A 325 29.95 58.20 6.26
CA GLU A 325 29.57 59.43 6.96
C GLU A 325 30.57 59.81 8.06
N SER A 326 31.11 58.85 8.81
CA SER A 326 32.15 59.13 9.81
C SER A 326 33.45 59.60 9.17
N LEU A 327 33.86 59.00 8.05
CA LEU A 327 35.01 59.46 7.27
C LEU A 327 34.78 60.86 6.69
N GLU A 328 33.60 61.10 6.12
CA GLU A 328 33.23 62.40 5.59
C GLU A 328 33.27 63.47 6.69
N ASN A 329 32.72 63.17 7.86
CA ASN A 329 32.76 64.07 9.01
C ASN A 329 34.20 64.34 9.48
N TYR A 330 35.06 63.32 9.52
CA TYR A 330 36.49 63.49 9.83
C TYR A 330 37.17 64.45 8.84
N TYR A 331 36.97 64.25 7.54
CA TYR A 331 37.57 65.12 6.52
C TYR A 331 36.98 66.53 6.51
N ARG A 332 35.67 66.68 6.73
CA ARG A 332 35.01 67.98 6.90
C ARG A 332 35.59 68.75 8.10
N GLN A 333 35.77 68.08 9.23
CA GLN A 333 36.40 68.68 10.43
C GLN A 333 37.85 69.10 10.13
N ARG A 334 38.65 68.25 9.49
CA ARG A 334 40.03 68.59 9.12
C ARG A 334 40.10 69.77 8.15
N LEU A 335 39.21 69.82 7.16
CA LEU A 335 39.10 70.94 6.23
C LEU A 335 38.72 72.23 6.95
N ASN A 336 37.77 72.16 7.90
CA ASN A 336 37.39 73.31 8.71
C ASN A 336 38.55 73.81 9.57
N MET A 337 39.32 72.91 10.20
CA MET A 337 40.54 73.31 10.93
C MET A 337 41.55 74.01 10.02
N PHE A 338 41.78 73.52 8.79
CA PHE A 338 42.66 74.20 7.85
C PHE A 338 42.13 75.57 7.44
N LYS A 339 40.83 75.70 7.18
CA LYS A 339 40.20 77.00 6.91
C LYS A 339 40.35 77.97 8.08
N GLU A 340 40.20 77.51 9.32
CA GLU A 340 40.40 78.34 10.51
C GLU A 340 41.86 78.79 10.65
N VAL A 341 42.83 77.90 10.39
CA VAL A 341 44.25 78.24 10.40
C VAL A 341 44.58 79.26 9.30
N GLU A 342 44.11 79.03 8.08
CA GLU A 342 44.29 79.95 6.95
C GLU A 342 43.66 81.32 7.22
N GLN A 343 42.49 81.37 7.86
CA GLN A 343 41.86 82.61 8.27
C GLN A 343 42.68 83.35 9.34
N LYS A 344 43.22 82.64 10.33
CA LYS A 344 44.11 83.22 11.35
C LYS A 344 45.41 83.76 10.73
N GLU A 345 46.02 82.99 9.84
CA GLU A 345 47.23 83.40 9.11
C GLU A 345 46.96 84.62 8.23
N SER A 346 45.87 84.62 7.46
CA SER A 346 45.45 85.76 6.65
C SER A 346 45.16 87.01 7.49
N ALA A 347 44.55 86.84 8.68
CA ALA A 347 44.27 87.95 9.59
C ALA A 347 45.57 88.54 10.17
N LEU A 348 46.52 87.68 10.57
CA LEU A 348 47.84 88.08 11.05
C LEU A 348 48.65 88.78 9.95
N GLN A 349 48.60 88.28 8.73
CA GLN A 349 49.28 88.91 7.60
C GLN A 349 48.70 90.30 7.33
N ARG A 350 47.38 90.47 7.41
CA ARG A 350 46.75 91.80 7.32
C ARG A 350 47.15 92.75 8.45
N THR A 351 47.42 92.27 9.66
CA THR A 351 47.91 93.12 10.76
C THR A 351 49.35 93.51 10.54
N ASN A 352 50.22 92.57 10.15
CA ASN A 352 51.62 92.84 9.84
C ASN A 352 51.73 93.82 8.66
N ASP A 353 50.95 93.62 7.59
CA ASP A 353 50.89 94.55 6.45
C ASP A 353 50.47 95.98 6.88
N ARG A 354 49.63 96.11 7.91
CA ARG A 354 49.23 97.41 8.47
C ARG A 354 50.36 98.01 9.30
N GLU A 355 51.04 97.21 10.12
CA GLU A 355 52.19 97.62 10.93
C GLU A 355 53.34 98.07 10.03
N ASP A 356 53.71 97.27 9.02
CA ASP A 356 54.73 97.60 8.03
C ASP A 356 54.42 98.90 7.29
N LYS A 357 53.15 99.12 6.91
CA LYS A 357 52.70 100.40 6.30
C LYS A 357 52.84 101.58 7.26
N LEU A 358 52.52 101.40 8.53
CA LEU A 358 52.67 102.44 9.56
C LEU A 358 54.14 102.75 9.81
N GLU A 359 55.00 101.74 9.91
CA GLU A 359 56.44 101.89 10.06
C GLU A 359 57.06 102.60 8.85
N LEU A 360 56.72 102.17 7.63
CA LEU A 360 57.16 102.83 6.40
C LEU A 360 56.74 104.30 6.38
N ASN A 361 55.52 104.63 6.79
CA ASN A 361 55.05 106.01 6.89
C ASN A 361 55.82 106.82 7.94
N LYS A 362 56.15 106.22 9.10
CA LYS A 362 57.01 106.87 10.12
C LYS A 362 58.40 107.15 9.55
N GLN A 363 59.02 106.18 8.87
CA GLN A 363 60.33 106.35 8.22
C GLN A 363 60.28 107.45 7.15
N ARG A 364 59.23 107.49 6.32
CA ARG A 364 59.01 108.56 5.34
C ARG A 364 58.90 109.94 6.00
N LEU A 365 58.17 110.04 7.11
CA LEU A 365 58.05 111.30 7.86
C LEU A 365 59.38 111.72 8.50
N GLN A 366 60.15 110.78 9.05
CA GLN A 366 61.49 111.05 9.60
C GLN A 366 62.45 111.52 8.51
N LEU A 367 62.45 110.86 7.34
CA LEU A 367 63.24 111.29 6.18
C LEU A 367 62.83 112.70 5.75
N ARG A 368 61.53 112.98 5.66
CA ARG A 368 61.01 114.31 5.35
C ARG A 368 61.47 115.36 6.37
N LYS A 369 61.41 115.05 7.67
CA LYS A 369 61.90 115.94 8.73
C LYS A 369 63.41 116.19 8.61
N LYS A 370 64.20 115.15 8.33
CA LYS A 370 65.65 115.30 8.08
C LYS A 370 65.93 116.18 6.87
N LEU A 371 65.23 115.95 5.76
CA LEU A 371 65.35 116.81 4.57
C LEU A 371 64.92 118.25 4.87
N GLU A 372 63.85 118.45 5.64
CA GLU A 372 63.42 119.78 6.08
C GLU A 372 64.46 120.47 6.98
N THR A 373 65.12 119.73 7.88
CA THR A 373 66.22 120.29 8.69
C THR A 373 67.44 120.60 7.86
N ASP A 374 67.82 119.73 6.92
CA ASP A 374 68.97 119.93 6.04
C ASP A 374 68.74 121.13 5.11
N ILE A 375 67.53 121.26 4.55
CA ILE A 375 67.13 122.44 3.76
C ILE A 375 67.21 123.71 4.62
N LYS A 376 66.71 123.68 5.87
CA LYS A 376 66.83 124.84 6.77
C LYS A 376 68.28 125.17 7.09
N GLN A 377 69.12 124.18 7.37
CA GLN A 377 70.55 124.38 7.59
C GLN A 377 71.24 124.98 6.36
N LEU A 378 70.93 124.50 5.15
CA LEU A 378 71.45 125.06 3.91
C LEU A 378 70.95 126.49 3.69
N GLN A 379 69.69 126.79 4.00
CA GLN A 379 69.13 128.15 3.94
C GLN A 379 69.78 129.08 4.98
N ASP A 380 70.01 128.62 6.19
CA ASP A 380 70.70 129.37 7.24
C ASP A 380 72.15 129.62 6.88
N GLN A 381 72.86 128.64 6.31
CA GLN A 381 74.20 128.82 5.74
C GLN A 381 74.18 129.85 4.59
N LEU A 382 73.18 129.79 3.71
CA LEU A 382 73.03 130.76 2.62
C LEU A 382 72.76 132.18 3.14
N ASN A 383 72.03 132.32 4.25
CA ASN A 383 71.76 133.60 4.90
C ASN A 383 72.93 134.12 5.74
N GLN A 384 73.75 133.23 6.30
CA GLN A 384 74.96 133.57 7.06
C GLN A 384 76.17 133.86 6.16
N ASN A 385 76.13 133.41 4.90
CA ASN A 385 77.08 133.86 3.89
C ASN A 385 76.85 135.36 3.66
N ASP A 386 77.62 136.19 4.36
CA ASP A 386 77.77 137.64 4.19
C ASP A 386 78.38 138.01 2.81
N ASP A 387 78.15 137.18 1.78
CA ASP A 387 78.53 137.41 0.39
C ASP A 387 77.92 138.73 -0.09
N TYR A 388 76.77 139.15 0.44
CA TYR A 388 76.19 140.47 0.17
C TYR A 388 77.07 141.64 0.63
N ILE A 389 77.78 141.50 1.77
CA ILE A 389 78.73 142.50 2.26
C ILE A 389 80.00 142.49 1.38
N HIS A 390 80.48 141.29 1.02
CA HIS A 390 81.64 141.13 0.14
C HIS A 390 81.39 141.72 -1.25
N PHE A 391 80.26 141.43 -1.90
CA PHE A 391 79.90 142.00 -3.20
C PHE A 391 79.67 143.52 -3.14
N ARG A 392 79.06 144.04 -2.06
CA ARG A 392 78.95 145.49 -1.85
C ARG A 392 80.32 146.17 -1.64
N GLN A 393 81.27 145.51 -0.98
CA GLN A 393 82.64 146.02 -0.86
C GLN A 393 83.36 146.05 -2.22
N LEU A 394 83.18 145.02 -3.04
CA LEU A 394 83.75 144.93 -4.39
C LEU A 394 83.16 145.98 -5.34
N ASP A 395 81.86 146.25 -5.24
CA ASP A 395 81.20 147.34 -5.97
C ASP A 395 81.70 148.72 -5.51
N LEU A 396 81.93 148.91 -4.20
CA LEU A 396 82.54 150.12 -3.67
C LEU A 396 83.98 150.31 -4.16
N GLU A 397 84.77 149.25 -4.26
CA GLU A 397 86.12 149.30 -4.85
C GLU A 397 86.07 149.67 -6.33
N ARG A 398 85.18 149.06 -7.13
CA ARG A 398 84.98 149.47 -8.54
C ARG A 398 84.57 150.94 -8.68
N LEU A 399 83.72 151.43 -7.78
CA LEU A 399 83.26 152.82 -7.81
C LEU A 399 84.40 153.80 -7.46
N LYS A 400 85.28 153.41 -6.53
CA LYS A 400 86.52 154.16 -6.22
C LYS A 400 87.50 154.17 -7.40
N GLU A 401 87.71 153.04 -8.08
CA GLU A 401 88.56 152.97 -9.27
C GLU A 401 88.00 153.82 -10.44
N ASN A 402 86.68 153.81 -10.65
CA ASN A 402 86.06 154.66 -11.67
C ASN A 402 86.20 156.16 -11.34
N LEU A 403 86.14 156.53 -10.04
CA LEU A 403 86.36 157.92 -9.60
C LEU A 403 87.83 158.36 -9.72
N THR A 404 88.80 157.48 -9.50
CA THR A 404 90.23 157.82 -9.74
C THR A 404 90.53 157.94 -11.23
N GLN A 405 89.94 157.10 -12.08
CA GLN A 405 90.03 157.23 -13.54
C GLN A 405 89.36 158.53 -14.05
N ALA A 406 88.22 158.94 -13.48
CA ALA A 406 87.55 160.21 -13.82
C ALA A 406 88.32 161.46 -13.34
N ARG A 407 89.17 161.34 -12.30
CA ARG A 407 90.02 162.44 -11.80
C ARG A 407 91.29 162.66 -12.63
N ILE A 408 91.73 161.67 -13.40
CA ILE A 408 92.91 161.77 -14.27
C ILE A 408 92.58 162.50 -15.59
N THR A 409 91.31 162.56 -16.00
CA THR A 409 90.86 163.19 -17.26
C THR A 409 90.42 164.66 -17.13
N THR A 410 90.52 165.26 -15.94
CA THR A 410 90.16 166.67 -15.65
C THR A 410 91.36 167.50 -15.15
N LYS A 411 92.49 167.40 -15.87
CA LYS A 411 93.56 168.42 -15.89
C LYS A 411 93.90 168.78 -17.33
N VAL A 412 93.15 169.73 -17.89
CA VAL A 412 93.54 170.70 -18.93
C VAL A 412 92.88 172.02 -18.58
#